data_AF-A0A9E0X8D4-F1
#
_entry.id   AF-A0A9E0X8D4-F1
#
_cell.length_a   1.000
_cell.length_b   1.000
_cell.length_c   1.000
_cell.angle_alpha   90.00
_cell.angle_beta   90.00
_cell.angle_gamma   90.00
#
_symmetry.space_group_name_H-M   'P 1'
#
loop_
_entity.id
_entity.type
_entity.pdbx_description
1 polymer ?
#
loop_
_entity_poly.entity_id
_entity_poly.type
_entity_poly.pdbx_seq_one_letter_code
_entity_poly.pdbx_strand_id
1 'polypeptide(L)'
;NVWGPQDEDATRRDFTVNAMYYDPETQVVVDFHKGIEDAKRRVLRMIGDPATRYREDPVRIIRAVRFAAKLSALGFALEPKTAKPLLACEPLLQEVPQSRLFDEMLKLLQTGHALASIAQLQKLGLEKGIYPLLDVVVERAGHPFVQAALADTDRRVGEGKTVAPSFLLACVLWQDVRTGWEQRLAQQQHAFPALQEAIDEVFDKRIGDVSGRGKLAADMREIWVMQPRFEKRSGSTPFSMIAHIRFRAGFDFLRLRADVGEVEEGLAEWWQQFSLADDARREDMIEQAREEQRARQRKAQPVARRVPKAAEPAAEAAAEGVAAAEGDAAAPKKRRRRRRKPAGGGEVGTGSDLA
;
A
#
# COMPACT_ATOMS: atom_id res chain seq x y z
N ASN A 1 15.39 -33.09 -14.40
CA ASN A 1 14.73 -33.79 -13.28
C ASN A 1 14.97 -35.28 -13.42
N VAL A 2 15.99 -35.79 -12.73
CA VAL A 2 16.28 -37.22 -12.65
C VAL A 2 15.50 -37.78 -11.45
N TRP A 3 14.63 -38.75 -11.70
CA TRP A 3 13.90 -39.49 -10.68
C TRP A 3 14.79 -40.60 -10.09
N GLY A 4 14.53 -41.01 -8.86
CA GLY A 4 15.36 -41.96 -8.12
C GLY A 4 14.63 -42.52 -6.90
N PRO A 5 15.29 -43.41 -6.13
CA PRO A 5 14.75 -43.98 -4.92
C PRO A 5 14.52 -42.90 -3.83
N GLN A 6 13.74 -43.26 -2.83
CA GLN A 6 13.22 -42.34 -1.82
C GLN A 6 14.32 -41.71 -0.94
N ASP A 7 15.38 -42.46 -0.65
CA ASP A 7 16.57 -42.01 0.08
C ASP A 7 17.38 -40.95 -0.69
N GLU A 8 17.45 -41.08 -2.03
CA GLU A 8 18.03 -40.05 -2.88
C GLU A 8 17.19 -38.77 -2.91
N ASP A 9 15.84 -38.87 -2.94
CA ASP A 9 14.97 -37.69 -2.81
C ASP A 9 15.15 -37.02 -1.45
N ALA A 10 15.22 -37.81 -0.37
CA ALA A 10 15.41 -37.32 1.00
C ALA A 10 16.70 -36.48 1.11
N THR A 11 17.78 -36.92 0.47
CA THR A 11 19.08 -36.25 0.48
C THR A 11 19.04 -34.88 -0.21
N ARG A 12 18.15 -34.69 -1.20
CA ARG A 12 17.99 -33.43 -1.95
C ARG A 12 17.19 -32.38 -1.19
N ARG A 13 16.51 -32.74 -0.10
CA ARG A 13 15.75 -31.82 0.75
C ARG A 13 16.68 -30.97 1.61
N ASP A 14 16.17 -29.86 2.14
CA ASP A 14 16.99 -28.91 2.88
C ASP A 14 17.21 -29.37 4.32
N PHE A 15 16.13 -29.66 5.06
CA PHE A 15 16.20 -29.90 6.50
C PHE A 15 15.79 -31.33 6.86
N THR A 16 16.45 -31.89 7.88
CA THR A 16 16.17 -33.24 8.39
C THR A 16 14.69 -33.44 8.73
N VAL A 17 14.09 -32.48 9.42
CA VAL A 17 12.67 -32.49 9.81
C VAL A 17 11.69 -32.41 8.63
N ASN A 18 12.15 -31.98 7.44
CA ASN A 18 11.34 -31.90 6.22
C ASN A 18 11.57 -33.09 5.27
N ALA A 19 12.44 -34.03 5.64
CA ALA A 19 12.88 -35.16 4.83
C ALA A 19 12.40 -36.52 5.38
N MET A 20 11.32 -36.51 6.16
CA MET A 20 10.63 -37.71 6.60
C MET A 20 9.47 -38.02 5.64
N TYR A 21 9.16 -39.30 5.52
CA TYR A 21 8.06 -39.79 4.68
C TYR A 21 7.12 -40.62 5.55
N TYR A 22 5.84 -40.53 5.26
CA TYR A 22 4.81 -41.33 5.92
C TYR A 22 4.08 -42.15 4.86
N ASP A 23 4.05 -43.45 5.06
CA ASP A 23 3.23 -44.36 4.26
C ASP A 23 1.86 -44.53 4.94
N PRO A 24 0.76 -44.05 4.33
CA PRO A 24 -0.58 -44.16 4.91
C PRO A 24 -1.13 -45.60 4.92
N GLU A 25 -0.60 -46.51 4.10
CA GLU A 25 -1.05 -47.90 4.05
C GLU A 25 -0.42 -48.71 5.18
N THR A 26 0.92 -48.64 5.31
CA THR A 26 1.65 -49.35 6.37
C THR A 26 1.71 -48.58 7.69
N GLN A 27 1.34 -47.30 7.68
CA GLN A 27 1.43 -46.36 8.81
C GLN A 27 2.87 -46.19 9.35
N VAL A 28 3.87 -46.47 8.51
CA VAL A 28 5.29 -46.35 8.86
C VAL A 28 5.81 -44.95 8.51
N VAL A 29 6.56 -44.36 9.43
CA VAL A 29 7.37 -43.16 9.16
C VAL A 29 8.80 -43.60 8.84
N VAL A 30 9.29 -43.19 7.66
CA VAL A 30 10.66 -43.44 7.21
C VAL A 30 11.48 -42.17 7.39
N ASP A 31 12.60 -42.29 8.13
CA ASP A 31 13.51 -41.20 8.45
C ASP A 31 14.96 -41.58 8.14
N PHE A 32 15.47 -41.07 7.01
CA PHE A 32 16.84 -41.33 6.55
C PHE A 32 17.89 -40.43 7.21
N HIS A 33 17.48 -39.30 7.80
CA HIS A 33 18.38 -38.23 8.22
C HIS A 33 18.23 -37.82 9.69
N LYS A 34 17.57 -38.65 10.51
CA LYS A 34 17.31 -38.40 11.94
C LYS A 34 16.43 -37.17 12.20
N GLY A 35 15.52 -36.87 11.28
CA GLY A 35 14.51 -35.82 11.42
C GLY A 35 13.63 -36.00 12.66
N ILE A 36 13.34 -37.23 13.09
CA ILE A 36 12.57 -37.51 14.30
C ILE A 36 13.36 -37.06 15.55
N GLU A 37 14.67 -37.32 15.60
CA GLU A 37 15.52 -36.90 16.72
C GLU A 37 15.63 -35.36 16.78
N ASP A 38 15.90 -34.73 15.64
CA ASP A 38 15.99 -33.28 15.53
C ASP A 38 14.65 -32.60 15.86
N ALA A 39 13.51 -33.18 15.45
CA ALA A 39 12.18 -32.68 15.82
C ALA A 39 11.92 -32.74 17.32
N LYS A 40 12.29 -33.87 17.98
CA LYS A 40 12.20 -34.01 19.45
C LYS A 40 13.09 -33.01 20.18
N ARG A 41 14.29 -32.75 19.65
CA ARG A 41 15.25 -31.79 20.19
C ARG A 41 14.98 -30.35 19.79
N ARG A 42 14.00 -30.12 18.91
CA ARG A 42 13.66 -28.82 18.32
C ARG A 42 14.86 -28.15 17.66
N VAL A 43 15.59 -28.92 16.85
CA VAL A 43 16.75 -28.45 16.09
C VAL A 43 16.40 -28.41 14.60
N LEU A 44 16.68 -27.29 13.95
CA LEU A 44 16.60 -27.17 12.50
C LEU A 44 18.00 -27.38 11.92
N ARG A 45 18.22 -28.57 11.32
CA ARG A 45 19.50 -29.03 10.79
C ARG A 45 19.42 -29.21 9.28
N MET A 46 20.37 -28.62 8.55
CA MET A 46 20.51 -28.82 7.11
C MET A 46 21.04 -30.24 6.82
N ILE A 47 20.53 -30.87 5.76
CA ILE A 47 21.03 -32.16 5.26
C ILE A 47 22.31 -31.94 4.45
N GLY A 48 23.34 -32.73 4.72
CA GLY A 48 24.65 -32.59 4.06
C GLY A 48 25.50 -31.44 4.62
N ASP A 49 26.49 -30.98 3.84
CA ASP A 49 27.34 -29.84 4.22
C ASP A 49 26.67 -28.50 3.90
N PRO A 50 26.35 -27.65 4.89
CA PRO A 50 25.61 -26.40 4.66
C PRO A 50 26.26 -25.46 3.65
N ALA A 51 27.60 -25.33 3.66
CA ALA A 51 28.30 -24.43 2.75
C ALA A 51 28.19 -24.88 1.29
N THR A 52 28.33 -26.18 1.03
CA THR A 52 28.07 -26.76 -0.30
C THR A 52 26.62 -26.56 -0.71
N ARG A 53 25.65 -26.84 0.17
CA ARG A 53 24.22 -26.68 -0.15
C ARG A 53 23.86 -25.24 -0.50
N TYR A 54 24.41 -24.24 0.18
CA TYR A 54 24.18 -22.83 -0.15
C TYR A 54 24.82 -22.42 -1.48
N ARG A 55 25.94 -23.02 -1.87
CA ARG A 55 26.55 -22.78 -3.20
C ARG A 55 25.75 -23.40 -4.33
N GLU A 56 25.17 -24.58 -4.12
CA GLU A 56 24.31 -25.25 -5.11
C GLU A 56 23.01 -24.49 -5.37
N ASP A 57 22.36 -23.97 -4.32
CA ASP A 57 21.14 -23.16 -4.43
C ASP A 57 21.13 -22.10 -3.31
N PRO A 58 21.58 -20.86 -3.61
CA PRO A 58 21.66 -19.79 -2.62
C PRO A 58 20.33 -19.46 -1.95
N VAL A 59 19.19 -19.74 -2.61
CA VAL A 59 17.85 -19.57 -2.05
C VAL A 59 17.64 -20.36 -0.75
N ARG A 60 18.42 -21.42 -0.50
CA ARG A 60 18.41 -22.17 0.77
C ARG A 60 18.76 -21.30 1.98
N ILE A 61 19.50 -20.20 1.80
CA ILE A 61 19.78 -19.20 2.85
C ILE A 61 18.46 -18.58 3.33
N ILE A 62 17.65 -18.06 2.40
CA ILE A 62 16.35 -17.44 2.71
C ILE A 62 15.40 -18.48 3.32
N ARG A 63 15.42 -19.72 2.80
CA ARG A 63 14.61 -20.82 3.35
C ARG A 63 15.01 -21.17 4.78
N ALA A 64 16.30 -21.18 5.11
CA ALA A 64 16.79 -21.43 6.47
C ALA A 64 16.29 -20.38 7.46
N VAL A 65 16.38 -19.11 7.08
CA VAL A 65 15.83 -18.00 7.89
C VAL A 65 14.32 -18.18 8.06
N ARG A 66 13.59 -18.43 6.97
CA ARG A 66 12.14 -18.59 6.98
C ARG A 66 11.70 -19.73 7.89
N PHE A 67 12.31 -20.91 7.77
CA PHE A 67 11.95 -22.06 8.60
C PHE A 67 12.35 -21.86 10.07
N ALA A 68 13.50 -21.24 10.34
CA ALA A 68 13.89 -20.89 11.71
C ALA A 68 12.86 -19.93 12.35
N ALA A 69 12.40 -18.93 11.61
CA ALA A 69 11.36 -18.01 12.07
C ALA A 69 10.01 -18.71 12.26
N LYS A 70 9.54 -19.48 11.27
CA LYS A 70 8.27 -20.21 11.31
C LYS A 70 8.16 -21.14 12.52
N LEU A 71 9.23 -21.86 12.83
CA LEU A 71 9.24 -22.86 13.90
C LEU A 71 9.71 -22.29 15.25
N SER A 72 10.10 -21.01 15.30
CA SER A 72 10.57 -20.35 16.53
C SER A 72 9.54 -20.41 17.66
N ALA A 73 8.25 -20.23 17.36
CA ALA A 73 7.16 -20.33 18.33
C ALA A 73 7.01 -21.74 18.94
N LEU A 74 7.47 -22.77 18.24
CA LEU A 74 7.51 -24.16 18.74
C LEU A 74 8.81 -24.46 19.49
N GLY A 75 9.71 -23.48 19.62
CA GLY A 75 11.00 -23.58 20.28
C GLY A 75 12.11 -24.19 19.43
N PHE A 76 11.98 -24.18 18.09
CA PHE A 76 13.05 -24.63 17.22
C PHE A 76 14.19 -23.62 17.14
N ALA A 77 15.43 -24.13 17.12
CA ALA A 77 16.63 -23.34 16.91
C ALA A 77 17.44 -23.89 15.73
N LEU A 78 18.05 -22.98 14.96
CA LEU A 78 18.94 -23.36 13.87
C LEU A 78 20.23 -23.96 14.45
N GLU A 79 20.68 -25.09 13.90
CA GLU A 79 21.93 -25.70 14.33
C GLU A 79 23.12 -24.75 14.07
N PRO A 80 24.07 -24.57 15.00
CA PRO A 80 25.25 -23.72 14.80
C PRO A 80 26.03 -24.00 13.52
N LYS A 81 26.18 -25.28 13.13
CA LYS A 81 26.85 -25.66 11.87
C LYS A 81 26.06 -25.20 10.63
N THR A 82 24.73 -25.27 10.70
CA THR A 82 23.84 -24.79 9.63
C THR A 82 23.82 -23.26 9.55
N ALA A 83 23.92 -22.57 10.69
CA ALA A 83 23.89 -21.11 10.78
C ALA A 83 25.21 -20.45 10.33
N LYS A 84 26.36 -21.04 10.69
CA LYS A 84 27.69 -20.43 10.51
C LYS A 84 28.00 -19.96 9.09
N PRO A 85 27.70 -20.71 8.00
CA PRO A 85 28.06 -20.27 6.65
C PRO A 85 27.04 -19.30 6.03
N LEU A 86 25.90 -19.02 6.67
CA LEU A 86 24.85 -18.17 6.08
C LEU A 86 25.39 -16.80 5.66
N LEU A 87 26.06 -16.10 6.57
CA LEU A 87 26.59 -14.75 6.31
C LEU A 87 27.69 -14.76 5.24
N ALA A 88 28.56 -15.77 5.26
CA ALA A 88 29.64 -15.89 4.28
C ALA A 88 29.13 -16.24 2.87
N CYS A 89 27.96 -16.87 2.77
CA CYS A 89 27.33 -17.26 1.52
C CYS A 89 26.28 -16.26 1.02
N GLU A 90 25.96 -15.21 1.78
CA GLU A 90 25.00 -14.17 1.40
C GLU A 90 25.29 -13.56 0.01
N PRO A 91 26.55 -13.24 -0.36
CA PRO A 91 26.84 -12.65 -1.67
C PRO A 91 26.42 -13.52 -2.87
N LEU A 92 26.28 -14.83 -2.67
CA LEU A 92 25.82 -15.76 -3.71
C LEU A 92 24.37 -15.49 -4.13
N LEU A 93 23.58 -14.79 -3.31
CA LEU A 93 22.22 -14.41 -3.64
C LEU A 93 22.15 -13.44 -4.84
N GLN A 94 23.23 -12.70 -5.13
CA GLN A 94 23.31 -11.81 -6.29
C GLN A 94 23.28 -12.56 -7.63
N GLU A 95 23.64 -13.85 -7.64
CA GLU A 95 23.60 -14.70 -8.83
C GLU A 95 22.19 -15.27 -9.10
N VAL A 96 21.26 -15.12 -8.13
CA VAL A 96 19.90 -15.66 -8.24
C VAL A 96 19.02 -14.67 -9.02
N PRO A 97 18.18 -15.17 -9.96
CA PRO A 97 17.21 -14.33 -10.65
C PRO A 97 16.31 -13.56 -9.69
N GLN A 98 16.12 -12.25 -9.94
CA GLN A 98 15.34 -11.35 -9.09
C GLN A 98 13.89 -11.82 -8.85
N SER A 99 13.28 -12.50 -9.82
CA SER A 99 11.94 -13.10 -9.67
C SER A 99 11.89 -14.19 -8.60
N ARG A 100 12.92 -15.04 -8.50
CA ARG A 100 13.01 -16.08 -7.46
C ARG A 100 13.22 -15.47 -6.07
N LEU A 101 14.06 -14.44 -5.97
CA LEU A 101 14.28 -13.71 -4.72
C LEU A 101 13.00 -13.01 -4.26
N PHE A 102 12.26 -12.42 -5.19
CA PHE A 102 10.97 -11.80 -4.93
C PHE A 102 9.95 -12.81 -4.38
N ASP A 103 9.81 -13.98 -5.01
CA ASP A 103 8.92 -15.03 -4.53
C ASP A 103 9.28 -15.51 -3.11
N GLU A 104 10.57 -15.63 -2.81
CA GLU A 104 11.03 -16.06 -1.49
C GLU A 104 10.87 -14.95 -0.43
N MET A 105 11.06 -13.68 -0.80
CA MET A 105 10.71 -12.54 0.04
C MET A 105 9.22 -12.56 0.39
N LEU A 106 8.34 -12.77 -0.59
CA LEU A 106 6.89 -12.87 -0.33
C LEU A 106 6.58 -14.02 0.63
N LYS A 107 7.17 -15.21 0.41
CA LYS A 107 7.01 -16.34 1.33
C LYS A 107 7.62 -16.10 2.71
N LEU A 108 8.59 -15.22 2.85
CA LEU A 108 9.20 -14.88 4.14
C LEU A 108 8.29 -13.94 4.96
N LEU A 109 7.53 -13.08 4.27
CA LEU A 109 6.69 -12.03 4.87
C LEU A 109 5.19 -12.37 4.93
N GLN A 110 4.69 -13.37 4.19
CA GLN A 110 3.23 -13.63 4.04
C GLN A 110 2.78 -15.00 4.51
N THR A 111 3.57 -15.67 5.32
CA THR A 111 3.27 -17.01 5.84
C THR A 111 3.00 -17.03 7.35
N GLY A 112 2.60 -15.89 7.93
CA GLY A 112 2.11 -15.81 9.30
C GLY A 112 3.20 -15.67 10.37
N HIS A 113 4.41 -15.24 9.98
CA HIS A 113 5.55 -15.08 10.88
C HIS A 113 6.54 -14.02 10.38
N ALA A 114 6.06 -12.96 9.72
CA ALA A 114 6.85 -11.87 9.15
C ALA A 114 7.70 -11.17 10.21
N LEU A 115 7.13 -10.86 11.38
CA LEU A 115 7.88 -10.22 12.47
C LEU A 115 9.01 -11.13 12.99
N ALA A 116 8.72 -12.43 13.15
CA ALA A 116 9.73 -13.41 13.55
C ALA A 116 10.80 -13.58 12.47
N SER A 117 10.42 -13.54 11.18
CA SER A 117 11.36 -13.60 10.05
C SER A 117 12.34 -12.43 10.08
N ILE A 118 11.84 -11.21 10.31
CA ILE A 118 12.68 -10.01 10.38
C ILE A 118 13.62 -10.06 11.58
N ALA A 119 13.11 -10.44 12.76
CA ALA A 119 13.96 -10.62 13.95
C ALA A 119 15.05 -11.68 13.72
N GLN A 120 14.73 -12.75 12.97
CA GLN A 120 15.69 -13.79 12.63
C GLN A 120 16.74 -13.31 11.62
N LEU A 121 16.38 -12.48 10.64
CA LEU A 121 17.33 -11.83 9.73
C LEU A 121 18.33 -10.96 10.51
N GLN A 122 17.83 -10.11 11.41
CA GLN A 122 18.65 -9.25 12.27
C GLN A 122 19.58 -10.08 13.18
N LYS A 123 19.05 -11.15 13.80
CA LYS A 123 19.86 -12.04 14.65
C LYS A 123 21.01 -12.72 13.90
N LEU A 124 20.84 -12.98 12.60
CA LEU A 124 21.82 -13.66 11.76
C LEU A 124 22.75 -12.70 11.00
N GLY A 125 22.58 -11.37 11.14
CA GLY A 125 23.33 -10.37 10.39
C GLY A 125 23.00 -10.32 8.90
N LEU A 126 21.78 -10.73 8.53
CA LEU A 126 21.30 -10.80 7.15
C LEU A 126 20.26 -9.69 6.87
N GLU A 127 20.46 -8.49 7.43
CA GLU A 127 19.51 -7.39 7.26
C GLU A 127 19.50 -6.79 5.85
N LYS A 128 20.59 -6.97 5.11
CA LYS A 128 20.79 -6.38 3.78
C LYS A 128 21.39 -7.39 2.81
N GLY A 129 21.24 -7.11 1.50
CA GLY A 129 21.91 -7.83 0.42
C GLY A 129 21.12 -9.00 -0.17
N ILE A 130 19.99 -9.38 0.45
CA ILE A 130 19.10 -10.42 -0.09
C ILE A 130 18.29 -9.89 -1.27
N TYR A 131 17.57 -8.79 -1.07
CA TYR A 131 16.72 -8.18 -2.09
C TYR A 131 16.42 -6.73 -1.70
N PRO A 132 16.57 -5.73 -2.60
CA PRO A 132 16.48 -4.32 -2.21
C PRO A 132 15.20 -3.94 -1.47
N LEU A 133 14.06 -4.53 -1.84
CA LEU A 133 12.78 -4.26 -1.17
C LEU A 133 12.70 -4.92 0.20
N LEU A 134 13.32 -6.08 0.38
CA LEU A 134 13.39 -6.75 1.69
C LEU A 134 14.25 -5.92 2.65
N ASP A 135 15.36 -5.35 2.17
CA ASP A 135 16.22 -4.48 2.96
C ASP A 135 15.42 -3.28 3.51
N VAL A 136 14.56 -2.68 2.68
CA VAL A 136 13.65 -1.59 3.10
C VAL A 136 12.63 -2.07 4.15
N VAL A 137 12.08 -3.28 3.99
CA VAL A 137 11.15 -3.87 4.96
C VAL A 137 11.83 -4.07 6.31
N VAL A 138 13.05 -4.63 6.32
CA VAL A 138 13.81 -4.89 7.55
C VAL A 138 14.23 -3.58 8.23
N GLU A 139 14.71 -2.61 7.45
CA GLU A 139 15.07 -1.26 7.93
C GLU A 139 13.88 -0.58 8.62
N ARG A 140 12.68 -0.69 8.03
CA ARG A 140 11.47 -0.02 8.52
C ARG A 140 10.64 -0.85 9.49
N ALA A 141 11.04 -2.07 9.82
CA ALA A 141 10.27 -2.95 10.68
C ALA A 141 10.01 -2.38 12.08
N GLY A 142 10.86 -1.46 12.55
CA GLY A 142 10.68 -0.73 13.81
C GLY A 142 9.76 0.49 13.72
N HIS A 143 9.36 0.93 12.52
CA HIS A 143 8.42 2.03 12.37
C HIS A 143 7.00 1.57 12.77
N PRO A 144 6.27 2.29 13.64
CA PRO A 144 4.98 1.83 14.18
C PRO A 144 3.98 1.38 13.11
N PHE A 145 3.88 2.13 12.01
CA PHE A 145 2.99 1.80 10.89
C PHE A 145 3.36 0.50 10.17
N VAL A 146 4.65 0.26 9.93
CA VAL A 146 5.13 -0.95 9.25
C VAL A 146 5.03 -2.15 10.19
N GLN A 147 5.37 -1.97 11.46
CA GLN A 147 5.20 -2.98 12.49
C GLN A 147 3.73 -3.42 12.61
N ALA A 148 2.79 -2.46 12.61
CA ALA A 148 1.35 -2.73 12.64
C ALA A 148 0.88 -3.50 11.39
N ALA A 149 1.38 -3.14 10.20
CA ALA A 149 1.07 -3.84 8.96
C ALA A 149 1.62 -5.28 8.93
N LEU A 150 2.84 -5.50 9.43
CA LEU A 150 3.44 -6.83 9.57
C LEU A 150 2.66 -7.68 10.59
N ALA A 151 2.28 -7.11 11.73
CA ALA A 151 1.48 -7.78 12.74
C ALA A 151 0.07 -8.15 12.23
N ASP A 152 -0.59 -7.25 11.48
CA ASP A 152 -1.88 -7.54 10.84
C ASP A 152 -1.74 -8.66 9.79
N THR A 153 -0.67 -8.63 9.01
CA THR A 153 -0.36 -9.70 8.03
C THR A 153 -0.23 -11.05 8.72
N ASP A 154 0.52 -11.11 9.82
CA ASP A 154 0.73 -12.34 10.57
C ASP A 154 -0.58 -12.87 11.16
N ARG A 155 -1.37 -12.00 11.78
CA ARG A 155 -2.69 -12.33 12.31
C ARG A 155 -3.63 -12.86 11.23
N ARG A 156 -3.71 -12.19 10.08
CA ARG A 156 -4.62 -12.57 8.98
C ARG A 156 -4.29 -13.96 8.43
N VAL A 157 -3.01 -14.26 8.25
CA VAL A 157 -2.57 -15.59 7.80
C VAL A 157 -2.89 -16.64 8.86
N GLY A 158 -2.68 -16.35 10.14
CA GLY A 158 -3.08 -17.22 11.25
C GLY A 158 -4.59 -17.51 11.30
N GLU A 159 -5.41 -16.55 10.89
CA GLU A 159 -6.87 -16.70 10.75
C GLU A 159 -7.29 -17.40 9.43
N GLY A 160 -6.34 -17.85 8.61
CA GLY A 160 -6.62 -18.50 7.32
C GLY A 160 -7.12 -17.54 6.22
N LYS A 161 -7.00 -16.23 6.43
CA LYS A 161 -7.39 -15.20 5.45
C LYS A 161 -6.27 -14.97 4.45
N THR A 162 -6.65 -14.59 3.23
CA THR A 162 -5.68 -14.21 2.20
C THR A 162 -5.08 -12.83 2.51
N VAL A 163 -3.80 -12.69 2.14
CA VAL A 163 -3.03 -11.44 2.25
C VAL A 163 -2.55 -11.03 0.86
N ALA A 164 -2.57 -9.74 0.58
CA ALA A 164 -2.18 -9.20 -0.72
C ALA A 164 -0.75 -8.62 -0.63
N PRO A 165 0.19 -9.03 -1.50
CA PRO A 165 1.53 -8.47 -1.51
C PRO A 165 1.61 -6.97 -1.74
N SER A 166 0.77 -6.46 -2.62
CA SER A 166 0.67 -5.03 -2.89
C SER A 166 0.30 -4.24 -1.64
N PHE A 167 -0.54 -4.77 -0.75
CA PHE A 167 -0.94 -4.06 0.46
C PHE A 167 0.23 -3.88 1.43
N LEU A 168 0.97 -4.96 1.73
CA LEU A 168 2.12 -4.88 2.65
C LEU A 168 3.20 -3.94 2.11
N LEU A 169 3.50 -4.04 0.81
CA LEU A 169 4.51 -3.18 0.17
C LEU A 169 4.04 -1.72 0.11
N ALA A 170 2.74 -1.47 -0.09
CA ALA A 170 2.17 -0.13 0.01
C ALA A 170 2.39 0.47 1.41
N CYS A 171 2.25 -0.33 2.47
CA CYS A 171 2.48 0.11 3.84
C CYS A 171 3.96 0.44 4.10
N VAL A 172 4.87 -0.42 3.64
CA VAL A 172 6.31 -0.26 3.82
C VAL A 172 6.84 1.01 3.14
N LEU A 173 6.33 1.32 1.94
CA LEU A 173 6.78 2.46 1.13
C LEU A 173 6.01 3.76 1.41
N TRP A 174 4.99 3.71 2.27
CA TRP A 174 4.11 4.85 2.54
C TRP A 174 4.85 6.10 2.99
N GLN A 175 5.85 5.94 3.87
CA GLN A 175 6.61 7.06 4.40
C GLN A 175 7.35 7.84 3.31
N ASP A 176 7.89 7.16 2.28
CA ASP A 176 8.55 7.83 1.16
C ASP A 176 7.53 8.63 0.33
N VAL A 177 6.37 8.02 0.04
CA VAL A 177 5.28 8.67 -0.71
C VAL A 177 4.80 9.90 0.04
N ARG A 178 4.55 9.77 1.35
CA ARG A 178 4.06 10.86 2.19
C ARG A 178 5.06 12.01 2.26
N THR A 179 6.35 11.71 2.46
CA THR A 179 7.41 12.73 2.51
C THR A 179 7.52 13.46 1.17
N GLY A 180 7.54 12.74 0.05
CA GLY A 180 7.60 13.33 -1.28
C GLY A 180 6.36 14.16 -1.62
N TRP A 181 5.19 13.76 -1.11
CA TRP A 181 3.93 14.48 -1.28
C TRP A 181 3.89 15.77 -0.45
N GLU A 182 4.26 15.71 0.83
CA GLU A 182 4.33 16.87 1.74
C GLU A 182 5.28 17.95 1.20
N GLN A 183 6.45 17.55 0.68
CA GLN A 183 7.41 18.47 0.07
C GLN A 183 6.82 19.23 -1.13
N ARG A 184 6.07 18.54 -2.00
CA ARG A 184 5.43 19.15 -3.18
C ARG A 184 4.24 20.04 -2.80
N LEU A 185 3.48 19.65 -1.78
CA LEU A 185 2.44 20.50 -1.21
C LEU A 185 3.01 21.80 -0.64
N ALA A 186 4.17 21.74 0.03
CA ALA A 186 4.86 22.93 0.52
C ALA A 186 5.32 23.87 -0.61
N GLN A 187 5.55 23.34 -1.81
CA GLN A 187 5.84 24.10 -3.03
C GLN A 187 4.57 24.64 -3.73
N GLN A 188 3.41 24.60 -3.06
CA GLN A 188 2.11 25.07 -3.59
C GLN A 188 1.60 24.31 -4.82
N GLN A 189 2.09 23.09 -5.06
CA GLN A 189 1.52 22.25 -6.09
C GLN A 189 0.10 21.78 -5.71
N HIS A 190 -0.71 21.46 -6.72
CA HIS A 190 -2.02 20.85 -6.47
C HIS A 190 -1.87 19.45 -5.88
N ALA A 191 -2.71 19.13 -4.90
CA ALA A 191 -2.55 17.92 -4.08
C ALA A 191 -2.52 16.61 -4.86
N PHE A 192 -3.35 16.47 -5.90
CA PHE A 192 -3.43 15.23 -6.67
C PHE A 192 -2.23 15.03 -7.62
N PRO A 193 -1.85 16.01 -8.47
CA PRO A 193 -0.60 15.93 -9.23
C PRO A 193 0.63 15.68 -8.35
N ALA A 194 0.73 16.40 -7.22
CA ALA A 194 1.83 16.23 -6.26
C ALA A 194 1.94 14.79 -5.72
N LEU A 195 0.80 14.15 -5.43
CA LEU A 195 0.77 12.76 -4.98
C LEU A 195 1.20 11.79 -6.09
N GLN A 196 0.72 11.99 -7.32
CA GLN A 196 1.10 11.14 -8.45
C GLN A 196 2.62 11.18 -8.69
N GLU A 197 3.20 12.37 -8.72
CA GLU A 197 4.65 12.54 -8.89
C GLU A 197 5.45 11.93 -7.73
N ALA A 198 4.98 12.08 -6.49
CA ALA A 198 5.63 11.46 -5.32
C ALA A 198 5.59 9.93 -5.41
N ILE A 199 4.49 9.37 -5.88
CA ILE A 199 4.35 7.93 -6.11
C ILE A 199 5.33 7.45 -7.19
N ASP A 200 5.40 8.14 -8.32
CA ASP A 200 6.32 7.80 -9.42
C ASP A 200 7.78 7.82 -8.96
N GLU A 201 8.17 8.86 -8.21
CA GLU A 201 9.51 8.98 -7.64
C GLU A 201 9.88 7.80 -6.72
N VAL A 202 8.92 7.29 -5.93
CA VAL A 202 9.15 6.14 -5.05
C VAL A 202 9.37 4.86 -5.85
N PHE A 203 8.60 4.64 -6.91
CA PHE A 203 8.80 3.49 -7.79
C PHE A 203 10.19 3.51 -8.45
N ASP A 204 10.58 4.67 -8.99
CA ASP A 204 11.86 4.84 -9.66
C ASP A 204 13.04 4.63 -8.69
N LYS A 205 12.94 5.13 -7.45
CA LYS A 205 14.02 5.04 -6.45
C LYS A 205 14.15 3.69 -5.77
N ARG A 206 13.04 2.99 -5.51
CA ARG A 206 13.02 1.84 -4.57
C ARG A 206 12.70 0.50 -5.20
N ILE A 207 11.93 0.48 -6.29
CA ILE A 207 11.40 -0.76 -6.87
C ILE A 207 12.09 -1.11 -8.20
N GLY A 208 12.62 -0.11 -8.92
CA GLY A 208 13.21 -0.32 -10.24
C GLY A 208 12.20 -0.88 -11.25
N ASP A 209 12.68 -1.31 -12.42
CA ASP A 209 11.83 -1.65 -13.57
C ASP A 209 11.10 -3.01 -13.43
N VAL A 210 11.60 -3.92 -12.58
CA VAL A 210 11.12 -5.32 -12.50
C VAL A 210 9.76 -5.47 -11.80
N SER A 211 9.40 -4.55 -10.90
CA SER A 211 8.12 -4.61 -10.17
C SER A 211 7.28 -3.32 -10.28
N GLY A 212 7.79 -2.23 -10.86
CA GLY A 212 7.11 -0.93 -10.94
C GLY A 212 6.03 -0.80 -12.02
N ARG A 213 5.98 -1.72 -12.99
CA ARG A 213 5.02 -1.69 -14.13
C ARG A 213 4.00 -2.84 -14.12
N GLY A 214 3.97 -3.63 -13.06
CA GLY A 214 3.08 -4.79 -12.95
C GLY A 214 1.76 -4.48 -12.22
N LYS A 215 0.89 -5.49 -12.17
CA LYS A 215 -0.35 -5.48 -11.35
C LYS A 215 -0.09 -4.98 -9.92
N LEU A 216 1.00 -5.43 -9.30
CA LEU A 216 1.37 -5.05 -7.94
C LEU A 216 1.56 -3.52 -7.79
N ALA A 217 2.21 -2.87 -8.75
CA ALA A 217 2.39 -1.43 -8.75
C ALA A 217 1.07 -0.68 -8.92
N ALA A 218 0.23 -1.10 -9.87
CA ALA A 218 -1.11 -0.53 -10.05
C ALA A 218 -1.92 -0.63 -8.74
N ASP A 219 -1.78 -1.74 -8.03
CA ASP A 219 -2.47 -1.95 -6.76
C ASP A 219 -2.03 -1.00 -5.65
N MET A 220 -0.72 -0.78 -5.51
CA MET A 220 -0.19 0.17 -4.53
C MET A 220 -0.59 1.60 -4.88
N ARG A 221 -0.52 1.98 -6.16
CA ARG A 221 -0.95 3.31 -6.66
C ARG A 221 -2.39 3.60 -6.27
N GLU A 222 -3.30 2.66 -6.52
CA GLU A 222 -4.71 2.80 -6.16
C GLU A 222 -4.89 2.99 -4.64
N ILE A 223 -4.21 2.19 -3.81
CA ILE A 223 -4.30 2.31 -2.34
C ILE A 223 -3.88 3.70 -1.88
N TRP A 224 -2.77 4.24 -2.41
CA TRP A 224 -2.25 5.56 -2.05
C TRP A 224 -3.12 6.70 -2.57
N VAL A 225 -3.57 6.65 -3.82
CA VAL A 225 -4.45 7.66 -4.43
C VAL A 225 -5.81 7.74 -3.73
N MET A 226 -6.28 6.63 -3.15
CA MET A 226 -7.50 6.63 -2.34
C MET A 226 -7.33 7.37 -1.01
N GLN A 227 -6.11 7.51 -0.46
CA GLN A 227 -5.88 8.08 0.88
C GLN A 227 -6.44 9.50 1.06
N PRO A 228 -6.16 10.49 0.18
CA PRO A 228 -6.73 11.83 0.32
C PRO A 228 -8.24 11.87 0.05
N ARG A 229 -8.78 10.86 -0.66
CA ARG A 229 -10.21 10.78 -0.95
C ARG A 229 -11.03 10.38 0.26
N PHE A 230 -10.44 9.65 1.21
CA PHE A 230 -11.09 9.33 2.49
C PHE A 230 -11.39 10.58 3.32
N GLU A 231 -10.69 11.70 3.12
CA GLU A 231 -11.00 12.96 3.81
C GLU A 231 -12.32 13.59 3.33
N LYS A 232 -12.79 13.22 2.12
CA LYS A 232 -14.01 13.77 1.51
C LYS A 232 -15.25 12.98 1.94
N ARG A 233 -15.79 13.32 3.12
CA ARG A 233 -17.00 12.71 3.70
C ARG A 233 -18.34 13.24 3.16
N SER A 234 -18.34 14.17 2.21
CA SER A 234 -19.56 14.80 1.69
C SER A 234 -19.71 14.63 0.16
N GLY A 235 -20.96 14.72 -0.32
CA GLY A 235 -21.29 14.57 -1.74
C GLY A 235 -21.32 13.12 -2.22
N SER A 236 -21.03 12.88 -3.50
CA SER A 236 -21.07 11.54 -4.11
C SER A 236 -19.79 10.72 -3.92
N THR A 237 -18.71 11.34 -3.41
CA THR A 237 -17.41 10.68 -3.25
C THR A 237 -17.51 9.42 -2.37
N PRO A 238 -18.17 9.44 -1.20
CA PRO A 238 -18.29 8.24 -0.36
C PRO A 238 -18.92 7.04 -1.07
N PHE A 239 -20.01 7.25 -1.82
CA PHE A 239 -20.63 6.20 -2.60
C PHE A 239 -19.68 5.62 -3.67
N SER A 240 -18.98 6.49 -4.40
CA SER A 240 -18.00 6.06 -5.40
C SER A 240 -16.84 5.26 -4.80
N MET A 241 -16.45 5.59 -3.56
CA MET A 241 -15.35 4.95 -2.85
C MET A 241 -15.72 3.53 -2.41
N ILE A 242 -16.90 3.32 -1.81
CA ILE A 242 -17.36 1.97 -1.42
C ILE A 242 -17.49 1.05 -2.63
N ALA A 243 -18.02 1.56 -3.74
CA ALA A 243 -18.19 0.78 -4.95
C ALA A 243 -16.86 0.38 -5.63
N HIS A 244 -15.74 0.99 -5.22
CA HIS A 244 -14.45 0.73 -5.83
C HIS A 244 -13.89 -0.65 -5.45
N ILE A 245 -13.36 -1.38 -6.43
CA ILE A 245 -12.82 -2.75 -6.22
C ILE A 245 -11.70 -2.80 -5.16
N ARG A 246 -10.97 -1.69 -4.96
CA ARG A 246 -9.90 -1.55 -3.97
C ARG A 246 -10.32 -0.92 -2.66
N PHE A 247 -11.61 -0.65 -2.45
CA PHE A 247 -12.10 -0.03 -1.22
C PHE A 247 -11.57 -0.71 0.03
N ARG A 248 -11.66 -2.05 0.10
CA ARG A 248 -11.23 -2.79 1.29
C ARG A 248 -9.75 -2.56 1.61
N ALA A 249 -8.88 -2.63 0.61
CA ALA A 249 -7.45 -2.39 0.80
C ALA A 249 -7.16 -0.93 1.16
N GLY A 250 -7.80 0.04 0.50
CA GLY A 250 -7.66 1.46 0.84
C GLY A 250 -8.15 1.78 2.26
N PHE A 251 -9.25 1.16 2.69
CA PHE A 251 -9.84 1.33 4.02
C PHE A 251 -9.01 0.63 5.11
N ASP A 252 -8.53 -0.60 4.87
CA ASP A 252 -7.63 -1.28 5.80
C ASP A 252 -6.34 -0.46 6.02
N PHE A 253 -5.86 0.21 4.96
CA PHE A 253 -4.71 1.12 5.04
C PHE A 253 -5.02 2.38 5.86
N LEU A 254 -6.20 3.00 5.65
CA LEU A 254 -6.66 4.13 6.46
C LEU A 254 -6.76 3.74 7.94
N ARG A 255 -7.29 2.55 8.24
CA ARG A 255 -7.41 2.06 9.61
C ARG A 255 -6.04 1.90 10.25
N LEU A 256 -5.07 1.28 9.56
CA LEU A 256 -3.70 1.19 10.08
C LEU A 256 -3.09 2.57 10.35
N ARG A 257 -3.40 3.58 9.52
CA ARG A 257 -2.96 4.97 9.76
C ARG A 257 -3.62 5.57 11.00
N ALA A 258 -4.89 5.26 11.24
CA ALA A 258 -5.60 5.70 12.44
C ALA A 258 -5.01 5.05 13.70
N ASP A 259 -4.73 3.74 13.64
CA ASP A 259 -4.16 2.97 14.75
C ASP A 259 -2.81 3.53 15.23
N VAL A 260 -2.02 4.12 14.33
CA VAL A 260 -0.73 4.76 14.66
C VAL A 260 -0.83 6.27 14.88
N GLY A 261 -2.03 6.84 14.86
CA GLY A 261 -2.28 8.27 15.09
C GLY A 261 -1.92 9.20 13.93
N GLU A 262 -1.70 8.67 12.71
CA GLU A 262 -1.48 9.49 11.51
C GLU A 262 -2.77 10.17 11.00
N VAL A 263 -3.93 9.60 11.31
CA VAL A 263 -5.25 10.18 10.99
C VAL A 263 -6.17 10.07 12.20
N GLU A 264 -7.18 10.94 12.25
CA GLU A 264 -8.20 10.92 13.30
C GLU A 264 -8.96 9.58 13.30
N GLU A 265 -9.06 8.93 14.45
CA GLU A 265 -9.76 7.65 14.61
C GLU A 265 -11.23 7.73 14.17
N GLY A 266 -11.90 8.84 14.50
CA GLY A 266 -13.27 9.12 14.07
C GLY A 266 -13.46 9.12 12.55
N LEU A 267 -12.41 9.40 11.76
CA LEU A 267 -12.48 9.28 10.30
C LEU A 267 -12.59 7.81 9.88
N ALA A 268 -11.76 6.94 10.44
CA ALA A 268 -11.80 5.50 10.15
C ALA A 268 -13.12 4.87 10.62
N GLU A 269 -13.61 5.24 11.80
CA GLU A 269 -14.91 4.80 12.31
C GLU A 269 -16.07 5.22 11.41
N TRP A 270 -16.08 6.48 10.95
CA TRP A 270 -17.11 6.97 10.03
C TRP A 270 -17.15 6.15 8.75
N TRP A 271 -16.00 5.86 8.14
CA TRP A 271 -15.94 5.04 6.93
C TRP A 271 -16.33 3.58 7.18
N GLN A 272 -16.01 3.03 8.35
CA GLN A 272 -16.46 1.70 8.74
C GLN A 272 -17.98 1.64 8.80
N GLN A 273 -18.60 2.57 9.53
CA GLN A 273 -20.06 2.66 9.65
C GLN A 273 -20.72 2.88 8.28
N PHE A 274 -20.19 3.79 7.48
CA PHE A 274 -20.71 4.10 6.15
C PHE A 274 -20.65 2.87 5.21
N SER A 275 -19.60 2.06 5.32
CA SER A 275 -19.44 0.83 4.52
C SER A 275 -20.45 -0.27 4.85
N LEU A 276 -20.89 -0.34 6.11
CA LEU A 276 -21.82 -1.36 6.61
C LEU A 276 -23.28 -0.88 6.63
N ALA A 277 -23.51 0.43 6.51
CA ALA A 277 -24.82 1.06 6.53
C ALA A 277 -25.66 0.69 5.30
N ASP A 278 -26.99 0.76 5.47
CA ASP A 278 -27.96 0.75 4.37
C ASP A 278 -28.04 2.13 3.69
N ASP A 279 -28.78 2.22 2.60
CA ASP A 279 -28.81 3.45 1.78
C ASP A 279 -29.42 4.64 2.53
N ALA A 280 -30.46 4.43 3.33
CA ALA A 280 -31.06 5.48 4.15
C ALA A 280 -30.05 6.05 5.18
N ARG A 281 -29.36 5.16 5.92
CA ARG A 281 -28.35 5.60 6.89
C ARG A 281 -27.14 6.25 6.23
N ARG A 282 -26.76 5.81 5.02
CA ARG A 282 -25.68 6.46 4.25
C ARG A 282 -26.03 7.90 3.89
N GLU A 283 -27.27 8.17 3.48
CA GLU A 283 -27.75 9.51 3.18
C GLU A 283 -27.70 10.42 4.42
N ASP A 284 -28.20 9.92 5.57
CA ASP A 284 -28.15 10.64 6.85
C ASP A 284 -26.71 10.99 7.26
N MET A 285 -25.79 10.03 7.14
CA MET A 285 -24.37 10.24 7.48
C MET A 285 -23.70 11.31 6.60
N ILE A 286 -24.07 11.40 5.32
CA ILE A 286 -23.54 12.41 4.40
C ILE A 286 -24.11 13.79 4.72
N GLU A 287 -25.39 13.87 5.07
CA GLU A 287 -26.01 15.12 5.50
C GLU A 287 -25.36 15.65 6.78
N GLN A 288 -25.15 14.80 7.78
CA GLN A 288 -24.42 15.15 9.01
C GLN A 288 -23.01 15.65 8.72
N ALA A 289 -22.24 14.93 7.89
CA ALA A 289 -20.90 15.35 7.50
C ALA A 289 -20.89 16.71 6.76
N ARG A 290 -21.93 17.00 5.96
CA ARG A 290 -22.08 18.28 5.27
C ARG A 290 -22.37 19.42 6.26
N GLU A 291 -23.18 19.18 7.28
CA GLU A 291 -23.46 20.15 8.34
C GLU A 291 -22.21 20.45 9.18
N GLU A 292 -21.47 19.42 9.58
CA GLU A 292 -20.18 19.57 10.27
C GLU A 292 -19.18 20.41 9.47
N GLN A 293 -19.07 20.15 8.16
CA GLN A 293 -18.19 20.90 7.28
C GLN A 293 -18.61 22.38 7.17
N ARG A 294 -19.91 22.66 7.07
CA ARG A 294 -20.45 24.03 7.08
C ARG A 294 -20.20 24.72 8.42
N ALA A 295 -20.35 24.01 9.54
CA ALA A 295 -20.08 24.54 10.87
C ALA A 295 -18.60 24.89 11.07
N ARG A 296 -17.68 24.02 10.62
CA ARG A 296 -16.22 24.28 10.63
C ARG A 296 -15.87 25.51 9.77
N GLN A 297 -16.45 25.65 8.57
CA GLN A 297 -16.23 26.82 7.71
C GLN A 297 -16.74 28.13 8.33
N ARG A 298 -17.91 28.09 8.99
CA ARG A 298 -18.45 29.26 9.71
C ARG A 298 -17.57 29.70 10.89
N LYS A 299 -16.97 28.75 11.62
CA LYS A 299 -16.02 29.05 12.71
C LYS A 299 -14.67 29.57 12.21
N ALA A 300 -14.24 29.18 11.01
CA ALA A 300 -12.97 29.61 10.42
C ALA A 300 -13.03 30.98 9.71
N GLN A 301 -14.22 31.51 9.42
CA GLN A 301 -14.35 32.88 8.91
C GLN A 301 -14.15 33.89 10.05
N PRO A 302 -13.15 34.79 9.97
CA PRO A 302 -13.05 35.88 10.93
C PRO A 302 -14.29 36.75 10.79
N VAL A 303 -14.95 37.05 11.91
CA VAL A 303 -16.05 38.01 11.96
C VAL A 303 -15.50 39.34 11.47
N ALA A 304 -15.72 39.66 10.19
CA ALA A 304 -15.43 40.97 9.66
C ALA A 304 -16.30 41.97 10.43
N ARG A 305 -15.71 42.65 11.41
CA ARG A 305 -16.33 43.73 12.16
C ARG A 305 -16.69 44.80 11.13
N ARG A 306 -17.95 44.81 10.68
CA ARG A 306 -18.50 45.89 9.86
C ARG A 306 -18.36 47.17 10.66
N VAL A 307 -17.40 48.01 10.29
CA VAL A 307 -17.37 49.40 10.71
C VAL A 307 -18.66 50.03 10.16
N PRO A 308 -19.54 50.58 11.00
CA PRO A 308 -20.74 51.23 10.50
C PRO A 308 -20.33 52.41 9.63
N LYS A 309 -20.80 52.42 8.38
CA LYS A 309 -20.64 53.52 7.44
C LYS A 309 -21.28 54.76 8.07
N ALA A 310 -20.46 55.74 8.43
CA ALA A 310 -20.93 57.03 8.91
C ALA A 310 -21.85 57.66 7.85
N ALA A 311 -23.00 58.16 8.29
CA ALA A 311 -23.96 58.85 7.47
C ALA A 311 -23.35 60.13 6.89
N GLU A 312 -23.56 60.36 5.59
CA GLU A 312 -23.30 61.63 4.93
C GLU A 312 -24.19 62.74 5.52
N PRO A 313 -23.68 63.96 5.72
CA PRO A 313 -24.55 65.12 5.87
C PRO A 313 -24.97 65.65 4.48
N ALA A 314 -26.26 65.93 4.37
CA ALA A 314 -26.88 66.61 3.24
C ALA A 314 -26.35 68.05 3.09
N ALA A 315 -26.11 68.49 1.85
CA ALA A 315 -25.89 69.89 1.51
C ALA A 315 -26.90 70.32 0.44
N GLU A 316 -27.53 71.46 0.72
CA GLU A 316 -28.65 72.09 0.03
C GLU A 316 -28.35 72.57 -1.39
N ALA A 317 -29.44 72.74 -2.14
CA ALA A 317 -29.51 73.28 -3.47
C ALA A 317 -29.15 74.78 -3.54
N ALA A 318 -28.43 75.17 -4.59
CA ALA A 318 -28.47 76.52 -5.14
C ALA A 318 -28.44 76.42 -6.67
N ALA A 319 -29.38 77.12 -7.30
CA ALA A 319 -29.54 77.23 -8.73
C ALA A 319 -28.66 78.36 -9.29
N GLU A 320 -28.06 78.14 -10.47
CA GLU A 320 -27.83 79.16 -11.50
C GLU A 320 -27.39 78.46 -12.79
N GLY A 321 -28.01 78.83 -13.92
CA GLY A 321 -27.69 78.28 -15.24
C GLY A 321 -26.90 79.26 -16.09
N VAL A 322 -26.13 78.77 -17.07
CA VAL A 322 -25.87 79.37 -18.39
C VAL A 322 -25.38 78.23 -19.35
N ALA A 323 -25.65 78.43 -20.63
CA ALA A 323 -25.71 77.49 -21.75
C ALA A 323 -24.39 77.06 -22.44
N ALA A 324 -24.57 76.01 -23.27
CA ALA A 324 -23.93 75.67 -24.56
C ALA A 324 -22.45 75.20 -24.62
N ALA A 325 -22.22 73.96 -25.08
CA ALA A 325 -21.91 73.64 -26.50
C ALA A 325 -21.42 72.17 -26.67
N GLU A 326 -22.00 71.52 -27.68
CA GLU A 326 -21.53 70.45 -28.60
C GLU A 326 -20.40 69.46 -28.23
N GLY A 327 -20.59 68.18 -28.62
CA GLY A 327 -19.45 67.32 -28.96
C GLY A 327 -19.56 65.80 -28.73
N ASP A 328 -20.47 65.15 -29.46
CA ASP A 328 -20.27 63.85 -30.13
C ASP A 328 -20.06 62.51 -29.37
N ALA A 329 -20.56 61.47 -30.04
CA ALA A 329 -20.23 60.04 -29.98
C ALA A 329 -20.96 59.07 -29.00
N ALA A 330 -21.70 58.17 -29.67
CA ALA A 330 -21.80 56.72 -29.47
C ALA A 330 -23.09 56.13 -28.85
N ALA A 331 -23.79 55.43 -29.74
CA ALA A 331 -25.12 54.82 -29.64
C ALA A 331 -25.22 53.54 -28.76
N PRO A 332 -26.45 53.09 -28.39
CA PRO A 332 -26.67 52.14 -27.30
C PRO A 332 -26.71 50.66 -27.72
N LYS A 333 -26.30 49.78 -26.80
CA LYS A 333 -26.39 48.31 -26.90
C LYS A 333 -27.84 47.82 -26.77
N LYS A 334 -28.34 47.11 -27.79
CA LYS A 334 -29.63 46.40 -27.83
C LYS A 334 -29.56 45.01 -27.17
N ARG A 335 -30.58 44.69 -26.36
CA ARG A 335 -30.98 43.34 -25.92
C ARG A 335 -31.51 42.50 -27.11
N ARG A 336 -31.23 41.19 -27.14
CA ARG A 336 -32.14 40.09 -27.56
C ARG A 336 -31.45 38.72 -27.32
N ARG A 337 -31.97 37.88 -26.42
CA ARG A 337 -32.98 36.78 -26.58
C ARG A 337 -32.46 35.50 -27.26
N ARG A 338 -32.58 34.41 -26.48
CA ARG A 338 -32.73 32.98 -26.84
C ARG A 338 -33.42 32.74 -28.19
N ARG A 339 -32.94 31.77 -29.00
CA ARG A 339 -33.63 30.48 -29.33
C ARG A 339 -32.82 29.58 -30.28
N ARG A 340 -32.88 28.27 -29.98
CA ARG A 340 -33.00 27.06 -30.83
C ARG A 340 -31.95 26.68 -31.91
N LYS A 341 -31.47 25.45 -31.71
CA LYS A 341 -31.05 24.39 -32.65
C LYS A 341 -31.81 24.37 -34.00
N PRO A 342 -31.16 23.86 -35.06
CA PRO A 342 -31.78 22.89 -35.94
C PRO A 342 -30.99 21.58 -36.07
N ALA A 343 -31.71 20.56 -36.50
CA ALA A 343 -31.26 19.22 -36.85
C ALA A 343 -31.10 19.09 -38.38
N GLY A 344 -30.48 18.00 -38.82
CA GLY A 344 -30.28 17.59 -40.22
C GLY A 344 -28.79 17.54 -40.53
N GLY A 345 -28.18 16.47 -41.03
CA GLY A 345 -28.66 15.32 -41.78
C GLY A 345 -27.59 15.05 -42.86
N GLY A 346 -27.16 13.80 -43.06
CA GLY A 346 -26.18 13.47 -44.08
C GLY A 346 -25.54 12.10 -43.88
N GLU A 347 -25.99 11.14 -44.67
CA GLU A 347 -25.44 9.79 -44.85
C GLU A 347 -24.13 9.78 -45.67
N VAL A 348 -23.51 8.59 -45.69
CA VAL A 348 -22.78 7.91 -46.80
C VAL A 348 -21.28 7.66 -46.58
N GLY A 349 -20.91 6.37 -46.69
CA GLY A 349 -19.66 5.85 -47.28
C GLY A 349 -18.75 5.07 -46.31
N THR A 350 -18.85 3.74 -46.17
CA THR A 350 -18.19 2.65 -46.95
C THR A 350 -16.66 2.51 -46.80
N GLY A 351 -16.20 1.28 -46.49
CA GLY A 351 -14.82 0.77 -46.65
C GLY A 351 -14.14 0.41 -45.32
N SER A 352 -14.01 -0.88 -44.95
CA SER A 352 -12.86 -1.76 -45.24
C SER A 352 -11.58 -1.26 -44.55
N ASP A 353 -10.75 -2.02 -43.84
CA ASP A 353 -10.53 -3.45 -43.75
C ASP A 353 -9.39 -3.64 -42.71
N LEU A 354 -9.11 -4.91 -42.39
CA LEU A 354 -7.84 -5.46 -41.88
C LEU A 354 -7.55 -5.54 -40.36
N ALA A 355 -7.46 -6.82 -39.97
CA ALA A 355 -6.45 -7.50 -39.14
C ALA A 355 -6.56 -7.42 -37.60
#